data_AF-X1U0S9-F1
#
_entry.id   AF-X1U0S9-F1
#
_cell.length_a   1.000
_cell.length_b   1.000
_cell.length_c   1.000
_cell.angle_alpha   90.00
_cell.angle_beta   90.00
_cell.angle_gamma   90.00
#
_symmetry.space_group_name_H-M   'P 1'
#
loop_
_entity.id
_entity.type
_entity.pdbx_description
1 polymer ?
#
loop_
_entity_poly.entity_id
_entity_poly.type
_entity_poly.pdbx_seq_one_letter_code
_entity_poly.pdbx_strand_id
1 'polypeptide(L)'
;KDFKIGNRVVVTHHVPCFNCQYCKHENYSMCRQFKSTNIYPGGFSQFIRVPKENVSVGTLKIDKKVSYEEASFSEPLACCLYSLGKINLFLKDFVVIIGLGTIGLLFYQLIKMNKAIPMGIDIDENRVDFAKKFGFDFALNPNKENTTEEILNITKGIGADLVILTAVNEKILNQSLSYIRDGGKIIIFAGAIKKEIAKININELYRREISIIGSYSSSPKHLSQALKLISSKVIDVKNLITYRFPLKEIGKAVELIINRKAYKIIIEPWS
;
A
#
# COMPACT_ATOMS: atom_id res chain seq x y z
N LYS A 1 20.31 -16.59 -11.92
CA LYS A 1 18.91 -17.06 -11.98
C LYS A 1 18.64 -17.47 -13.41
N ASP A 2 18.21 -18.71 -13.61
CA ASP A 2 18.02 -19.22 -14.97
C ASP A 2 16.57 -18.99 -15.39
N PHE A 3 16.36 -17.86 -16.06
CA PHE A 3 15.13 -17.56 -16.78
C PHE A 3 15.23 -18.14 -18.18
N LYS A 4 14.13 -18.75 -18.64
CA LYS A 4 13.99 -19.27 -20.00
C LYS A 4 12.79 -18.60 -20.68
N ILE A 5 12.80 -18.57 -22.01
CA ILE A 5 11.64 -18.12 -22.81
C ILE A 5 10.40 -18.90 -22.34
N GLY A 6 9.28 -18.20 -22.20
CA GLY A 6 8.02 -18.74 -21.67
C GLY A 6 7.89 -18.76 -20.14
N ASN A 7 8.92 -18.36 -19.38
CA ASN A 7 8.77 -18.17 -17.94
C ASN A 7 7.86 -16.97 -17.64
N ARG A 8 6.84 -17.21 -16.82
CA ARG A 8 5.96 -16.17 -16.27
C ARG A 8 6.69 -15.45 -15.14
N VAL A 9 6.83 -14.14 -15.21
CA VAL A 9 7.61 -13.36 -14.24
C VAL A 9 6.94 -12.06 -13.82
N VAL A 10 7.23 -11.63 -12.59
CA VAL A 10 7.08 -10.24 -12.15
C VAL A 10 8.45 -9.58 -12.05
N VAL A 11 8.51 -8.28 -12.31
CA VAL A 11 9.74 -7.50 -12.35
C VAL A 11 9.55 -6.25 -11.49
N THR A 12 10.45 -6.01 -10.53
CA THR A 12 10.50 -4.71 -9.85
C THR A 12 11.16 -3.67 -10.75
N HIS A 13 10.63 -2.45 -10.75
CA HIS A 13 11.22 -1.33 -11.49
C HIS A 13 12.48 -0.76 -10.80
N HIS A 14 12.54 -0.85 -9.46
CA HIS A 14 13.68 -0.45 -8.66
C HIS A 14 14.36 -1.65 -7.96
N VAL A 15 15.69 -1.64 -7.87
CA VAL A 15 16.47 -2.63 -7.12
C VAL A 15 17.66 -2.00 -6.37
N PRO A 16 17.88 -2.38 -5.09
CA PRO A 16 19.01 -1.86 -4.32
C PRO A 16 20.32 -2.59 -4.66
N CYS A 17 21.46 -2.02 -4.25
CA CYS A 17 22.78 -2.62 -4.45
C CYS A 17 23.16 -3.69 -3.42
N PHE A 18 22.43 -3.81 -2.31
CA PHE A 18 22.68 -4.72 -1.18
C PHE A 18 24.01 -4.58 -0.43
N ASN A 19 24.89 -3.65 -0.80
CA ASN A 19 26.21 -3.49 -0.17
C ASN A 19 26.44 -2.14 0.53
N CYS A 20 25.57 -1.14 0.32
CA CYS A 20 25.73 0.19 0.91
C CYS A 20 25.12 0.28 2.32
N GLN A 21 25.44 1.36 3.05
CA GLN A 21 24.94 1.59 4.41
C GLN A 21 23.41 1.53 4.52
N TYR A 22 22.69 2.10 3.55
CA TYR A 22 21.23 2.03 3.52
C TYR A 22 20.73 0.58 3.44
N CYS A 23 21.34 -0.25 2.60
CA CYS A 23 20.94 -1.64 2.45
C CYS A 23 21.24 -2.47 3.70
N LYS A 24 22.37 -2.20 4.38
CA LYS A 24 22.74 -2.86 5.64
C LYS A 24 21.73 -2.58 6.77
N HIS A 25 21.08 -1.43 6.73
CA HIS A 25 20.02 -1.03 7.67
C HIS A 25 18.61 -1.27 7.12
N GLU A 26 18.48 -2.10 6.07
CA GLU A 26 17.21 -2.41 5.39
C GLU A 26 16.44 -1.21 4.82
N ASN A 27 17.07 -0.03 4.72
CA ASN A 27 16.56 1.17 4.08
C ASN A 27 16.75 1.11 2.56
N TYR A 28 16.35 0.01 1.93
CA TYR A 28 16.66 -0.31 0.53
C TYR A 28 16.26 0.79 -0.45
N SER A 29 15.12 1.44 -0.24
CA SER A 29 14.62 2.49 -1.14
C SER A 29 15.41 3.81 -1.06
N MET A 30 16.29 3.95 -0.07
CA MET A 30 17.24 5.07 0.06
C MET A 30 18.59 4.78 -0.60
N CYS A 31 18.79 3.57 -1.12
CA CYS A 31 19.98 3.24 -1.90
C CYS A 31 20.05 4.08 -3.19
N ARG A 32 21.22 4.65 -3.50
CA ARG A 32 21.42 5.41 -4.75
C ARG A 32 21.12 4.58 -5.99
N GLN A 33 21.53 3.31 -6.01
CA GLN A 33 21.20 2.39 -7.11
C GLN A 33 19.68 2.18 -7.25
N PHE A 34 18.97 2.03 -6.14
CA PHE A 34 17.52 1.89 -6.15
C PHE A 34 16.88 3.09 -6.87
N LYS A 35 17.31 4.31 -6.53
CA LYS A 35 16.83 5.55 -7.15
C LYS A 35 17.24 5.71 -8.63
N SER A 36 18.35 5.10 -9.06
CA SER A 36 18.81 5.20 -10.45
C SER A 36 18.26 4.10 -11.36
N THR A 37 17.87 2.95 -10.80
CA THR A 37 17.27 1.85 -11.57
C THR A 37 15.87 2.22 -12.02
N ASN A 38 15.54 1.94 -13.28
CA ASN A 38 14.19 2.09 -13.81
C ASN A 38 14.01 1.17 -15.03
N ILE A 39 12.77 1.00 -15.48
CA ILE A 39 12.44 0.24 -16.69
C ILE A 39 11.99 1.21 -17.76
N TYR A 40 12.61 1.13 -18.95
CA TYR A 40 12.23 1.93 -20.11
C TYR A 40 12.17 1.05 -21.37
N PRO A 41 11.04 1.05 -22.12
CA PRO A 41 9.76 1.69 -21.76
C PRO A 41 9.13 1.06 -20.50
N GLY A 42 8.17 1.76 -19.87
CA GLY A 42 7.45 1.23 -18.71
C GLY A 42 6.46 0.11 -19.05
N GLY A 43 5.77 -0.44 -18.04
CA GLY A 43 4.90 -1.61 -18.19
C GLY A 43 3.63 -1.42 -19.03
N PHE A 44 3.27 -0.19 -19.39
CA PHE A 44 2.21 0.08 -20.38
C PHE A 44 2.77 0.01 -21.80
N SER A 45 3.29 -1.17 -22.14
CA SER A 45 3.89 -1.50 -23.43
C SER A 45 3.80 -3.00 -23.69
N GLN A 46 3.94 -3.40 -24.95
CA GLN A 46 3.98 -4.82 -25.34
C GLN A 46 5.26 -5.51 -24.87
N PHE A 47 6.36 -4.76 -24.85
CA PHE A 47 7.68 -5.25 -24.43
C PHE A 47 8.40 -4.21 -23.59
N ILE A 48 9.10 -4.70 -22.57
CA ILE A 48 10.00 -3.89 -21.74
C ILE A 48 11.40 -4.50 -21.76
N ARG A 49 12.43 -3.65 -21.70
CA ARG A 49 13.80 -4.08 -21.44
C ARG A 49 14.06 -4.08 -19.95
N VAL A 50 14.41 -5.24 -19.39
CA VAL A 50 14.74 -5.39 -17.96
C VAL A 50 16.26 -5.31 -17.77
N PRO A 51 16.79 -4.33 -17.02
CA PRO A 51 18.22 -4.24 -16.74
C PRO A 51 18.77 -5.46 -16.01
N LYS A 52 20.07 -5.73 -16.16
CA LYS A 52 20.75 -6.89 -15.56
C LYS A 52 20.56 -6.95 -14.05
N GLU A 53 20.60 -5.79 -13.40
CA GLU A 53 20.39 -5.62 -11.96
C GLU A 53 18.97 -6.04 -11.57
N ASN A 54 17.96 -5.63 -12.34
CA ASN A 54 16.57 -6.02 -12.10
C ASN A 54 16.35 -7.52 -12.37
N VAL A 55 17.03 -8.11 -13.35
CA VAL A 55 16.98 -9.57 -13.59
C VAL A 55 17.59 -10.34 -12.41
N SER A 56 18.73 -9.89 -11.88
CA SER A 56 19.47 -10.62 -10.85
C SER A 56 18.70 -10.69 -9.52
N VAL A 57 18.16 -9.56 -9.06
CA VAL A 57 17.54 -9.45 -7.74
C VAL A 57 16.05 -9.13 -7.76
N GLY A 58 15.58 -8.37 -8.76
CA GLY A 58 14.20 -7.84 -8.83
C GLY A 58 13.19 -8.66 -9.65
N THR A 59 13.62 -9.76 -10.27
CA THR A 59 12.75 -10.59 -11.11
C THR A 59 12.42 -11.91 -10.41
N LEU A 60 11.13 -12.25 -10.34
CA LEU A 60 10.62 -13.44 -9.68
C LEU A 60 9.70 -14.23 -10.61
N LYS A 61 9.78 -15.56 -10.55
CA LYS A 61 8.86 -16.45 -11.29
C LYS A 61 7.48 -16.43 -10.63
N ILE A 62 6.43 -16.41 -11.45
CA ILE A 62 5.04 -16.53 -11.02
C ILE A 62 4.67 -18.00 -11.00
N ASP A 63 3.98 -18.45 -9.95
CA ASP A 63 3.40 -19.80 -9.89
C ASP A 63 2.36 -19.98 -11.01
N LYS A 64 2.26 -21.19 -11.59
CA LYS A 64 1.26 -21.51 -12.62
C LYS A 64 -0.17 -21.22 -12.16
N LYS A 65 -0.45 -21.34 -10.86
CA LYS A 65 -1.77 -21.15 -10.24
C LYS A 65 -2.19 -19.69 -10.10
N VAL A 66 -1.29 -18.73 -10.30
CA VAL A 66 -1.57 -17.30 -10.14
C VAL A 66 -1.66 -16.65 -11.52
N SER A 67 -2.69 -15.84 -11.77
CA SER A 67 -2.83 -15.07 -13.02
C SER A 67 -1.78 -13.95 -13.13
N TYR A 68 -1.61 -13.37 -14.31
CA TYR A 68 -0.72 -12.20 -14.45
C TYR A 68 -1.30 -10.99 -13.71
N GLU A 69 -2.62 -10.84 -13.72
CA GLU A 69 -3.32 -9.75 -13.06
C GLU A 69 -3.17 -9.82 -11.54
N GLU A 70 -3.33 -11.00 -10.94
CA GLU A 70 -3.08 -11.20 -9.50
C GLU A 70 -1.60 -10.92 -9.17
N ALA A 71 -0.67 -11.44 -9.98
CA ALA A 71 0.75 -11.21 -9.78
C ALA A 71 1.13 -9.72 -9.87
N SER A 72 0.38 -8.91 -10.63
CA SER A 72 0.57 -7.46 -10.72
C SER A 72 0.29 -6.70 -9.41
N PHE A 73 -0.31 -7.35 -8.41
CA PHE A 73 -0.46 -6.80 -7.05
C PHE A 73 0.75 -7.03 -6.16
N SER A 74 1.72 -7.85 -6.58
CA SER A 74 2.91 -8.14 -5.78
C SER A 74 3.67 -6.86 -5.40
N GLU A 75 3.80 -5.89 -6.31
CA GLU A 75 4.47 -4.62 -6.05
C GLU A 75 3.73 -3.75 -5.01
N PRO A 76 2.43 -3.41 -5.16
CA PRO A 76 1.76 -2.58 -4.16
C PRO A 76 1.65 -3.30 -2.81
N LEU A 77 1.44 -4.62 -2.79
CA LEU A 77 1.42 -5.39 -1.54
C LEU A 77 2.79 -5.44 -0.86
N ALA A 78 3.89 -5.50 -1.62
CA ALA A 78 5.24 -5.44 -1.08
C ALA A 78 5.52 -4.10 -0.37
N CYS A 79 5.01 -3.00 -0.92
CA CYS A 79 5.06 -1.69 -0.28
C CYS A 79 4.31 -1.70 1.06
N CYS A 80 3.09 -2.25 1.11
CA CYS A 80 2.34 -2.37 2.36
C CYS A 80 3.08 -3.23 3.40
N LEU A 81 3.65 -4.37 3.00
CA LEU A 81 4.45 -5.24 3.88
C LEU A 81 5.68 -4.52 4.44
N TYR A 82 6.45 -3.84 3.59
CA TYR A 82 7.61 -3.06 4.03
C TYR A 82 7.20 -1.97 5.02
N SER A 83 6.06 -1.32 4.77
CA SER A 83 5.51 -0.29 5.67
C SER A 83 5.15 -0.83 7.04
N LEU A 84 4.45 -1.96 7.11
CA LEU A 84 4.10 -2.60 8.39
C LEU A 84 5.34 -3.13 9.11
N GLY A 85 6.37 -3.58 8.37
CA GLY A 85 7.63 -4.03 8.97
C GLY A 85 8.40 -2.95 9.74
N LYS A 86 8.03 -1.67 9.62
CA LYS A 86 8.61 -0.56 10.40
C LYS A 86 8.03 -0.43 11.80
N ILE A 87 6.99 -1.18 12.12
CA ILE A 87 6.31 -1.14 13.40
C ILE A 87 6.14 -2.55 13.95
N ASN A 88 5.93 -2.62 15.27
CA ASN A 88 5.45 -3.83 15.92
C ASN A 88 3.94 -3.66 16.08
N LEU A 89 3.19 -4.50 15.37
CA LEU A 89 1.73 -4.60 15.50
C LEU A 89 1.41 -5.81 16.37
N PHE A 90 0.60 -5.63 17.40
CA PHE A 90 0.23 -6.68 18.33
C PHE A 90 -1.19 -7.19 18.09
N LEU A 91 -1.49 -8.32 18.74
CA LEU A 91 -2.82 -8.92 18.68
C LEU A 91 -3.85 -7.94 19.25
N LYS A 92 -4.95 -7.76 18.51
CA LYS A 92 -6.07 -6.87 18.87
C LYS A 92 -5.74 -5.38 18.89
N ASP A 93 -4.59 -4.95 18.39
CA ASP A 93 -4.32 -3.53 18.16
C ASP A 93 -5.39 -2.93 17.23
N PHE A 94 -5.84 -1.72 17.55
CA PHE A 94 -6.78 -0.97 16.75
C PHE A 94 -6.05 -0.18 15.67
N VAL A 95 -6.42 -0.39 14.41
CA VAL A 95 -5.73 0.22 13.26
C VAL A 95 -6.71 1.01 12.41
N VAL A 96 -6.51 2.32 12.30
CA VAL A 96 -7.30 3.18 11.40
C VAL A 96 -6.60 3.27 10.04
N ILE A 97 -7.30 2.94 8.96
CA ILE A 97 -6.82 3.05 7.58
C ILE A 97 -7.57 4.19 6.90
N ILE A 98 -6.84 5.26 6.54
CA ILE A 98 -7.42 6.41 5.85
C ILE A 98 -7.16 6.28 4.35
N GLY A 99 -8.25 6.21 3.60
CA GLY A 99 -8.32 5.87 2.18
C GLY A 99 -8.60 4.39 1.98
N LEU A 100 -9.76 4.07 1.42
CA LEU A 100 -10.27 2.72 1.18
C LEU A 100 -10.17 2.32 -0.30
N GLY A 101 -9.19 2.88 -1.02
CA GLY A 101 -8.79 2.39 -2.34
C GLY A 101 -7.99 1.09 -2.27
N THR A 102 -7.37 0.68 -3.38
CA THR A 102 -6.61 -0.56 -3.49
C THR A 102 -5.58 -0.75 -2.38
N ILE A 103 -4.80 0.29 -2.06
CA ILE A 103 -3.79 0.23 -0.99
C ILE A 103 -4.43 0.02 0.39
N GLY A 104 -5.52 0.74 0.70
CA GLY A 104 -6.24 0.58 1.96
C GLY A 104 -6.80 -0.83 2.14
N LEU A 105 -7.34 -1.42 1.08
CA LEU A 105 -7.86 -2.79 1.08
C LEU A 105 -6.75 -3.85 1.17
N LEU A 106 -5.55 -3.57 0.65
CA LEU A 106 -4.37 -4.42 0.89
C LEU A 106 -3.90 -4.34 2.35
N PHE A 107 -3.88 -3.14 2.95
CA PHE A 107 -3.59 -2.98 4.37
C PHE A 107 -4.62 -3.72 5.22
N TYR A 108 -5.91 -3.58 4.95
CA TYR A 108 -6.97 -4.30 5.67
C TYR A 108 -6.67 -5.80 5.79
N GLN A 109 -6.36 -6.45 4.67
CA GLN A 109 -6.06 -7.89 4.67
C GLN A 109 -4.81 -8.22 5.49
N LEU A 110 -3.76 -7.40 5.41
CA LEU A 110 -2.56 -7.56 6.22
C LEU A 110 -2.81 -7.33 7.72
N ILE A 111 -3.66 -6.37 8.09
CA ILE A 111 -4.03 -6.11 9.48
C ILE A 111 -4.84 -7.29 10.04
N LYS A 112 -5.83 -7.80 9.29
CA LYS A 112 -6.57 -9.01 9.69
C LYS A 112 -5.65 -10.23 9.83
N MET A 113 -4.68 -10.38 8.93
CA MET A 113 -3.67 -11.46 9.02
C MET A 113 -2.84 -11.38 10.30
N ASN A 114 -2.58 -10.17 10.81
CA ASN A 114 -1.91 -9.93 12.10
C ASN A 114 -2.86 -10.02 13.32
N LYS A 115 -4.14 -10.35 13.11
CA LYS A 115 -5.19 -10.40 14.14
C LYS A 115 -5.37 -9.08 14.90
N ALA A 116 -5.07 -7.97 14.24
CA ALA A 116 -5.43 -6.63 14.66
C ALA A 116 -6.82 -6.26 14.12
N ILE A 117 -7.37 -5.14 14.59
CA ILE A 117 -8.75 -4.70 14.32
C ILE A 117 -8.71 -3.49 13.38
N PRO A 118 -8.94 -3.68 12.06
CA PRO A 118 -8.95 -2.57 11.12
C PRO A 118 -10.27 -1.78 11.20
N MET A 119 -10.15 -0.46 11.17
CA MET A 119 -11.23 0.51 10.98
C MET A 119 -10.89 1.34 9.74
N GLY A 120 -11.88 1.59 8.89
CA GLY A 120 -11.70 2.27 7.60
C GLY A 120 -12.29 3.67 7.60
N ILE A 121 -11.63 4.62 6.92
CA ILE A 121 -12.18 5.95 6.63
C ILE A 121 -11.97 6.28 5.15
N ASP A 122 -13.03 6.65 4.43
CA ASP A 122 -12.93 7.25 3.10
C ASP A 122 -14.02 8.31 2.93
N ILE A 123 -13.74 9.34 2.12
CA ILE A 123 -14.71 10.40 1.81
C ILE A 123 -15.73 9.94 0.75
N ASP A 124 -15.38 8.94 -0.06
CA ASP A 124 -16.23 8.36 -1.09
C ASP A 124 -17.09 7.25 -0.50
N GLU A 125 -18.39 7.49 -0.43
CA GLU A 125 -19.35 6.54 0.13
C GLU A 125 -19.33 5.18 -0.59
N ASN A 126 -19.09 5.17 -1.91
CA ASN A 126 -19.04 3.91 -2.65
C ASN A 126 -17.87 3.03 -2.18
N ARG A 127 -16.78 3.66 -1.73
CA ARG A 127 -15.63 2.95 -1.17
C ARG A 127 -15.89 2.47 0.24
N VAL A 128 -16.60 3.25 1.05
CA VAL A 128 -17.07 2.82 2.37
C VAL A 128 -17.99 1.60 2.25
N ASP A 129 -18.98 1.66 1.36
CA ASP A 129 -19.91 0.56 1.11
C ASP A 129 -19.20 -0.69 0.58
N PHE A 130 -18.26 -0.51 -0.35
CA PHE A 130 -17.46 -1.62 -0.85
C PHE A 130 -16.57 -2.21 0.25
N ALA A 131 -15.94 -1.38 1.08
CA ALA A 131 -15.10 -1.85 2.18
C ALA A 131 -15.90 -2.68 3.20
N LYS A 132 -17.14 -2.27 3.52
CA LYS A 132 -18.06 -3.07 4.34
C LYS A 132 -18.33 -4.43 3.70
N LYS A 133 -18.67 -4.47 2.41
CA LYS A 133 -18.85 -5.73 1.65
C LYS A 133 -17.58 -6.57 1.55
N PHE A 134 -16.42 -5.91 1.55
CA PHE A 134 -15.10 -6.56 1.52
C PHE A 134 -14.72 -7.18 2.87
N GLY A 135 -15.37 -6.77 3.96
CA GLY A 135 -15.22 -7.36 5.30
C GLY A 135 -14.78 -6.38 6.39
N PHE A 136 -14.77 -5.07 6.14
CA PHE A 136 -14.59 -4.11 7.25
C PHE A 136 -15.79 -4.19 8.19
N ASP A 137 -15.50 -4.50 9.45
CA ASP A 137 -16.47 -4.42 10.55
C ASP A 137 -16.85 -2.94 10.81
N PHE A 138 -15.88 -2.04 10.64
CA PHE A 138 -16.05 -0.59 10.82
C PHE A 138 -15.47 0.16 9.62
N ALA A 139 -16.33 0.83 8.85
CA ALA A 139 -15.90 1.74 7.79
C ALA A 139 -16.80 2.98 7.81
N LEU A 140 -16.17 4.15 7.87
CA LEU A 140 -16.81 5.43 8.18
C LEU A 140 -16.64 6.43 7.05
N ASN A 141 -17.64 7.29 6.87
CA ASN A 141 -17.55 8.47 6.01
C ASN A 141 -17.50 9.75 6.85
N PRO A 142 -16.40 10.51 6.84
CA PRO A 142 -16.27 11.72 7.66
C PRO A 142 -17.20 12.86 7.23
N ASN A 143 -17.88 12.75 6.07
CA ASN A 143 -18.92 13.71 5.66
C ASN A 143 -20.30 13.37 6.27
N LYS A 144 -20.47 12.19 6.85
CA LYS A 144 -21.73 11.71 7.43
C LYS A 144 -21.63 11.47 8.94
N GLU A 145 -20.45 11.15 9.43
CA GLU A 145 -20.22 10.65 10.79
C GLU A 145 -19.07 11.41 11.47
N ASN A 146 -19.15 11.54 12.80
CA ASN A 146 -18.04 12.04 13.61
C ASN A 146 -17.01 10.93 13.81
N THR A 147 -16.08 10.80 12.86
CA THR A 147 -15.07 9.72 12.90
C THR A 147 -14.25 9.64 14.19
N THR A 148 -13.96 10.77 14.85
CA THR A 148 -13.22 10.77 16.12
C THR A 148 -14.03 10.10 17.23
N GLU A 149 -15.30 10.48 17.37
CA GLU A 149 -16.19 9.91 18.38
C GLU A 149 -16.44 8.42 18.14
N GLU A 150 -16.68 8.03 16.89
CA GLU A 150 -16.85 6.61 16.53
C GLU A 150 -15.62 5.76 16.85
N ILE A 151 -14.42 6.25 16.50
CA ILE A 151 -13.17 5.53 16.81
C ILE A 151 -12.97 5.45 18.31
N LEU A 152 -13.20 6.53 19.05
CA LEU A 152 -13.08 6.51 20.50
C LEU A 152 -14.10 5.54 21.12
N ASN A 153 -15.33 5.48 20.61
CA ASN A 153 -16.35 4.53 21.09
C ASN A 153 -15.90 3.07 20.85
N ILE A 154 -15.43 2.74 19.65
CA ILE A 154 -14.93 1.40 19.30
C ILE A 154 -13.73 1.01 20.18
N THR A 155 -12.85 1.98 20.45
CA THR A 155 -11.62 1.80 21.24
C THR A 155 -11.80 2.06 22.74
N LYS A 156 -13.04 2.22 23.23
CA LYS A 156 -13.37 2.47 24.64
C LYS A 156 -12.64 3.68 25.25
N GLY A 157 -12.52 4.74 24.44
CA GLY A 157 -11.91 6.03 24.80
C GLY A 157 -10.39 6.07 24.69
N ILE A 158 -9.72 4.96 24.36
CA ILE A 158 -8.25 4.90 24.33
C ILE A 158 -7.69 5.52 23.04
N GLY A 159 -8.35 5.28 21.91
CA GLY A 159 -7.84 5.61 20.57
C GLY A 159 -7.10 4.44 19.91
N ALA A 160 -6.72 4.66 18.65
CA ALA A 160 -6.08 3.66 17.80
C ALA A 160 -4.58 3.52 18.09
N ASP A 161 -4.06 2.30 18.07
CA ASP A 161 -2.62 1.97 18.16
C ASP A 161 -1.85 2.47 16.94
N LEU A 162 -2.48 2.40 15.77
CA LEU A 162 -1.89 2.73 14.49
C LEU A 162 -2.88 3.48 13.60
N VAL A 163 -2.39 4.52 12.93
CA VAL A 163 -3.10 5.17 11.83
C VAL A 163 -2.26 5.07 10.55
N ILE A 164 -2.85 4.58 9.46
CA ILE A 164 -2.19 4.41 8.16
C ILE A 164 -2.80 5.39 7.16
N LEU A 165 -1.99 6.34 6.69
CA LEU A 165 -2.39 7.37 5.74
C LEU A 165 -2.06 6.94 4.32
N THR A 166 -3.06 6.42 3.61
CA THR A 166 -2.97 6.10 2.17
C THR A 166 -3.42 7.26 1.27
N ALA A 167 -3.92 8.33 1.89
CA ALA A 167 -4.00 9.68 1.37
C ALA A 167 -3.53 10.62 2.48
N VAL A 168 -2.72 11.64 2.15
CA VAL A 168 -2.15 12.55 3.16
C VAL A 168 -2.35 14.00 2.76
N ASN A 169 -2.77 14.79 3.75
CA ASN A 169 -2.70 16.25 3.76
C ASN A 169 -2.64 16.70 5.24
N GLU A 170 -2.40 17.99 5.47
CA GLU A 170 -2.32 18.56 6.82
C GLU A 170 -3.56 18.26 7.68
N LYS A 171 -4.76 18.37 7.09
CA LYS A 171 -6.03 18.11 7.80
C LYS A 171 -6.12 16.65 8.25
N ILE A 172 -5.81 15.70 7.38
CA ILE A 172 -5.85 14.27 7.67
C ILE A 172 -4.84 13.91 8.77
N LEU A 173 -3.62 14.46 8.68
CA LEU A 173 -2.59 14.20 9.68
C LEU A 173 -3.00 14.74 11.06
N ASN A 174 -3.48 15.98 11.15
CA ASN A 174 -3.94 16.56 12.41
C ASN A 174 -5.20 15.86 12.94
N GLN A 175 -6.13 15.50 12.06
CA GLN A 175 -7.32 14.73 12.44
C GLN A 175 -6.93 13.39 13.08
N SER A 176 -5.87 12.74 12.57
CA SER A 176 -5.37 11.48 13.12
C SER A 176 -4.92 11.60 14.58
N LEU A 177 -4.44 12.77 15.00
CA LEU A 177 -4.05 13.02 16.39
C LEU A 177 -5.24 12.99 17.35
N SER A 178 -6.46 13.28 16.89
CA SER A 178 -7.65 13.33 17.74
C SER A 178 -8.15 11.95 18.21
N TYR A 179 -7.76 10.87 17.54
CA TYR A 179 -8.22 9.51 17.84
C TYR A 179 -7.09 8.47 17.86
N ILE A 180 -5.84 8.88 17.74
CA ILE A 180 -4.70 8.02 18.05
C ILE A 180 -4.52 7.96 19.56
N ARG A 181 -4.13 6.81 20.11
CA ARG A 181 -3.78 6.74 21.53
C ARG A 181 -2.41 7.34 21.82
N ASP A 182 -2.15 7.64 23.08
CA ASP A 182 -0.80 7.96 23.54
C ASP A 182 0.15 6.76 23.29
N GLY A 183 1.39 7.06 22.89
CA GLY A 183 2.38 6.09 22.40
C GLY A 183 2.03 5.46 21.04
N GLY A 184 0.99 5.96 20.36
CA GLY A 184 0.54 5.45 19.06
C GLY A 184 1.46 5.86 17.90
N LYS A 185 1.24 5.24 16.75
CA LYS A 185 2.05 5.49 15.54
C LYS A 185 1.19 5.93 14.35
N ILE A 186 1.68 6.87 13.56
CA ILE A 186 1.11 7.28 12.29
C ILE A 186 2.07 6.89 11.18
N ILE A 187 1.62 6.07 10.23
CA ILE A 187 2.35 5.77 9.00
C ILE A 187 1.88 6.69 7.89
N ILE A 188 2.78 7.48 7.34
CA ILE A 188 2.57 8.19 6.07
C ILE A 188 3.00 7.26 4.94
N PHE A 189 2.04 6.67 4.24
CA PHE A 189 2.29 5.72 3.15
C PHE A 189 2.21 6.37 1.76
N ALA A 190 1.35 7.37 1.60
CA ALA A 190 1.22 8.11 0.35
C ALA A 190 2.07 9.39 0.37
N GLY A 191 2.62 9.75 -0.79
CA GLY A 191 3.20 11.07 -1.00
C GLY A 191 2.09 12.11 -1.21
N ALA A 192 2.30 13.34 -0.73
CA ALA A 192 1.42 14.45 -1.04
C ALA A 192 1.51 14.82 -2.54
N ILE A 193 0.39 15.17 -3.16
CA ILE A 193 0.31 15.52 -4.59
C ILE A 193 1.06 16.83 -4.89
N LYS A 194 1.20 17.70 -3.89
CA LYS A 194 1.92 18.97 -3.94
C LYS A 194 3.06 18.96 -2.91
N LYS A 195 4.00 19.91 -3.01
CA LYS A 195 5.00 20.19 -1.96
C LYS A 195 4.29 20.75 -0.71
N GLU A 196 3.49 19.91 -0.08
CA GLU A 196 2.65 20.25 1.04
C GLU A 196 3.47 20.24 2.33
N ILE A 197 3.19 21.21 3.19
CA ILE A 197 3.77 21.33 4.52
C ILE A 197 2.62 21.20 5.50
N ALA A 198 2.72 20.29 6.45
CA ALA A 198 1.75 20.15 7.52
C ALA A 198 2.29 20.79 8.81
N LYS A 199 1.51 21.65 9.45
CA LYS A 199 1.83 22.13 10.80
C LYS A 199 1.40 21.07 11.80
N ILE A 200 2.26 20.81 12.78
CA ILE A 200 2.00 19.82 13.83
C ILE A 200 2.37 20.45 15.17
N ASN A 201 1.54 20.21 16.18
CA ASN A 201 1.83 20.60 17.54
C ASN A 201 2.93 19.70 18.13
N ILE A 202 4.15 20.22 18.22
CA ILE A 202 5.30 19.47 18.74
C ILE A 202 5.14 19.08 20.22
N ASN A 203 4.43 19.88 21.03
CA ASN A 203 4.19 19.57 22.43
C ASN A 203 3.23 18.40 22.59
N GLU A 204 2.25 18.31 21.69
CA GLU A 204 1.32 17.19 21.65
C GLU A 204 2.05 15.89 21.29
N LEU A 205 2.88 15.91 20.23
CA LEU A 205 3.71 14.75 19.86
C LEU A 205 4.63 14.31 21.00
N TYR A 206 5.31 15.25 21.65
CA TYR A 206 6.24 14.97 22.74
C TYR A 206 5.54 14.40 23.96
N ARG A 207 4.47 15.05 24.46
CA ARG A 207 3.79 14.65 25.70
C ARG A 207 3.05 13.33 25.56
N ARG A 208 2.55 13.03 24.36
CA ARG A 208 1.79 11.81 24.04
C ARG A 208 2.66 10.73 23.42
N GLU A 209 3.96 10.95 23.29
CA GLU A 209 4.93 10.01 22.69
C GLU A 209 4.51 9.46 21.31
N ILE A 210 3.89 10.30 20.47
CA ILE A 210 3.38 9.87 19.16
C ILE A 210 4.52 9.82 18.14
N SER A 211 4.61 8.71 17.40
CA SER A 211 5.58 8.56 16.31
C SER A 211 4.94 8.80 14.94
N ILE A 212 5.59 9.58 14.08
CA ILE A 212 5.22 9.75 12.67
C ILE A 212 6.29 9.10 11.78
N ILE A 213 5.89 8.15 10.96
CA ILE A 213 6.79 7.27 10.20
C ILE A 213 6.50 7.37 8.71
N GLY A 214 7.46 7.86 7.94
CA GLY A 214 7.39 7.81 6.48
C GLY A 214 7.72 6.42 5.93
N SER A 215 6.92 5.94 4.97
CA SER A 215 7.21 4.72 4.22
C SER A 215 7.24 4.99 2.72
N TYR A 216 8.26 4.48 2.03
CA TYR A 216 8.44 4.69 0.59
C TYR A 216 8.95 3.43 -0.08
N SER A 217 8.16 2.94 -1.04
CA SER A 217 8.42 1.77 -1.86
C SER A 217 8.66 0.49 -1.04
N SER A 218 9.40 -0.47 -1.57
CA SER A 218 9.66 -1.77 -0.94
C SER A 218 11.05 -2.31 -1.29
N SER A 219 11.25 -3.62 -1.16
CA SER A 219 12.47 -4.30 -1.59
C SER A 219 12.15 -5.64 -2.26
N PRO A 220 13.12 -6.24 -2.98
CA PRO A 220 12.91 -7.56 -3.61
C PRO A 220 12.49 -8.67 -2.62
N LYS A 221 12.92 -8.58 -1.35
CA LYS A 221 12.48 -9.48 -0.27
C LYS A 221 10.96 -9.37 -0.06
N HIS A 222 10.45 -8.15 0.06
CA HIS A 222 9.01 -7.87 0.24
C HIS A 222 8.21 -8.25 -1.00
N LEU A 223 8.75 -8.07 -2.20
CA LEU A 223 8.11 -8.55 -3.43
C LEU A 223 7.93 -10.07 -3.40
N SER A 224 8.96 -10.81 -2.97
CA SER A 224 8.86 -12.26 -2.83
C SER A 224 7.84 -12.67 -1.78
N GLN A 225 7.77 -11.97 -0.64
CA GLN A 225 6.76 -12.22 0.39
C GLN A 225 5.34 -11.95 -0.14
N ALA A 226 5.13 -10.81 -0.78
CA ALA A 226 3.85 -10.44 -1.38
C ALA A 226 3.38 -11.48 -2.40
N LEU A 227 4.26 -11.91 -3.30
CA LEU A 227 3.92 -12.93 -4.29
C LEU A 227 3.56 -14.27 -3.64
N LYS A 228 4.23 -14.66 -2.55
CA LYS A 228 3.88 -15.87 -1.78
C LYS A 228 2.52 -15.75 -1.12
N LEU A 229 2.19 -14.61 -0.53
CA LEU A 229 0.88 -14.36 0.10
C LEU A 229 -0.26 -14.40 -0.90
N ILE A 230 -0.06 -13.82 -2.09
CA ILE A 230 -1.02 -13.90 -3.20
C ILE A 230 -1.14 -15.35 -3.70
N SER A 231 -0.02 -16.04 -3.92
CA SER A 231 -0.01 -17.42 -4.44
C SER A 231 -0.68 -18.43 -3.50
N SER A 232 -0.56 -18.21 -2.19
CA SER A 232 -1.21 -19.02 -1.16
C SER A 232 -2.66 -18.60 -0.86
N LYS A 233 -3.18 -17.57 -1.55
CA LYS A 233 -4.52 -16.99 -1.34
C LYS A 233 -4.78 -16.47 0.07
N VAL A 234 -3.72 -16.21 0.84
CA VAL A 234 -3.83 -15.52 2.14
C VAL A 234 -4.25 -14.07 1.93
N ILE A 235 -3.81 -13.46 0.82
CA ILE A 235 -4.27 -12.15 0.36
C ILE A 235 -5.00 -12.36 -0.96
N ASP A 236 -6.30 -12.12 -0.98
CA ASP A 236 -7.13 -12.17 -2.18
C ASP A 236 -7.19 -10.79 -2.83
N VAL A 237 -6.69 -10.72 -4.06
CA VAL A 237 -6.65 -9.49 -4.86
C VAL A 237 -7.58 -9.54 -6.06
N LYS A 238 -8.22 -10.69 -6.31
CA LYS A 238 -9.04 -10.90 -7.51
C LYS A 238 -10.22 -9.93 -7.56
N ASN A 239 -10.88 -9.74 -6.42
CA ASN A 239 -12.03 -8.84 -6.29
C ASN A 239 -11.65 -7.34 -6.32
N LEU A 240 -10.36 -7.01 -6.33
CA LEU A 240 -9.88 -5.63 -6.46
C LEU A 240 -9.70 -5.21 -7.92
N ILE A 241 -9.74 -6.15 -8.86
CA ILE A 241 -9.64 -5.88 -10.30
C ILE A 241 -11.01 -5.44 -10.81
N THR A 242 -11.16 -4.15 -11.10
CA THR A 242 -12.45 -3.57 -11.55
C THR A 242 -12.60 -3.58 -13.05
N TYR A 243 -11.53 -3.29 -13.80
CA TYR A 243 -11.59 -3.16 -15.25
C TYR A 243 -10.36 -3.76 -15.94
N ARG A 244 -10.56 -4.16 -17.19
CA ARG A 244 -9.52 -4.53 -18.15
C ARG A 244 -9.68 -3.65 -19.38
N PHE A 245 -8.58 -3.05 -19.84
CA PHE A 245 -8.57 -2.24 -21.05
C PHE A 245 -7.41 -2.66 -21.97
N PRO A 246 -7.61 -2.64 -23.29
CA PRO A 246 -6.49 -2.76 -24.21
C PRO A 246 -5.59 -1.54 -24.11
N LEU A 247 -4.30 -1.68 -24.43
CA LEU A 247 -3.33 -0.57 -24.34
C LEU A 247 -3.74 0.68 -25.13
N LYS A 248 -4.42 0.51 -26.27
CA LYS A 248 -4.95 1.62 -27.10
C LYS A 248 -6.00 2.48 -26.37
N GLU A 249 -6.62 1.97 -25.30
CA GLU A 249 -7.64 2.67 -24.51
C GLU A 249 -7.14 3.16 -23.16
N ILE A 250 -5.82 3.23 -22.98
CA ILE A 250 -5.21 3.66 -21.70
C ILE A 250 -5.73 5.02 -21.22
N GLY A 251 -6.11 5.93 -22.12
CA GLY A 251 -6.72 7.22 -21.76
C GLY A 251 -7.99 7.06 -20.93
N LYS A 252 -8.90 6.16 -21.32
CA LYS A 252 -10.14 5.86 -20.58
C LYS A 252 -9.85 5.24 -19.22
N ALA A 253 -8.86 4.33 -19.17
CA ALA A 253 -8.43 3.72 -17.92
C ALA A 253 -7.91 4.77 -16.92
N VAL A 254 -7.09 5.72 -17.38
CA VAL A 254 -6.58 6.82 -16.56
C VAL A 254 -7.72 7.70 -16.05
N GLU A 255 -8.70 8.02 -16.90
CA GLU A 255 -9.87 8.82 -16.53
C GLU A 255 -10.69 8.20 -15.39
N LEU A 256 -10.89 6.88 -15.41
CA LEU A 256 -11.60 6.16 -14.34
C LEU A 256 -10.85 6.22 -13.01
N ILE A 257 -9.52 6.13 -13.03
CA ILE A 257 -8.69 6.24 -11.82
C ILE A 257 -8.73 7.67 -11.26
N ILE A 258 -8.58 8.69 -12.11
CA ILE A 258 -8.66 10.11 -11.70
C ILE A 258 -10.02 10.40 -11.04
N ASN A 259 -11.10 9.88 -11.62
CA ASN A 259 -12.45 10.04 -11.11
C ASN A 259 -12.81 9.07 -9.97
N ARG A 260 -11.84 8.29 -9.45
CA ARG A 260 -11.99 7.35 -8.33
C ARG A 260 -13.01 6.23 -8.54
N LYS A 261 -13.39 5.96 -9.79
CA LYS A 261 -14.40 4.94 -10.18
C LYS A 261 -13.84 3.52 -10.31
N ALA A 262 -12.56 3.31 -9.97
CA ALA A 262 -11.87 2.03 -10.10
C ALA A 262 -10.90 1.79 -8.94
N TYR A 263 -10.66 0.52 -8.64
CA TYR A 263 -9.65 0.09 -7.67
C TYR A 263 -8.35 -0.27 -8.40
N LYS A 264 -8.34 -1.41 -9.10
CA LYS A 264 -7.26 -1.82 -9.99
C LYS A 264 -7.80 -1.95 -11.40
N ILE A 265 -7.13 -1.28 -12.32
CA ILE A 265 -7.31 -1.47 -13.76
C ILE A 265 -6.12 -2.25 -14.30
N ILE A 266 -6.41 -3.27 -15.10
CA ILE A 266 -5.40 -4.04 -15.82
C ILE A 266 -5.36 -3.55 -17.26
N ILE A 267 -4.15 -3.28 -17.75
CA ILE A 267 -3.92 -2.97 -19.15
C ILE A 267 -3.43 -4.23 -19.85
N GLU A 268 -4.13 -4.62 -20.92
CA GLU A 268 -3.83 -5.78 -21.74
C GLU A 268 -3.16 -5.32 -23.03
N PRO A 269 -1.82 -5.40 -23.14
CA PRO A 269 -1.10 -4.80 -24.25
C PRO A 269 -1.23 -5.56 -25.58
N TRP A 270 -1.88 -6.72 -25.57
CA TRP A 270 -2.02 -7.63 -26.71
C TRP A 270 -3.48 -7.83 -27.15
N SER A 271 -4.43 -7.09 -26.54
CA SER A 271 -5.87 -7.15 -26.81
C SER A 271 -6.33 -6.03 -27.73
#